data_AF-A0A535BF84-F1
#
_entry.id   AF-A0A535BF84-F1
#
_cell.length_a   1.000
_cell.length_b   1.000
_cell.length_c   1.000
_cell.angle_alpha   90.00
_cell.angle_beta   90.00
_cell.angle_gamma   90.00
#
_symmetry.space_group_name_H-M   'P 1'
#
loop_
_entity.id
_entity.type
_entity.pdbx_description
1 polymer ?
#
loop_
_entity_poly.entity_id
_entity_poly.type
_entity_poly.pdbx_seq_one_letter_code
_entity_poly.pdbx_strand_id
1 'polypeptide(L)'
;MRAWSFLLPFALTSTLACGRERAAAAGGGLAYYETYDPRSLDPALSTDVPTGEMVTCLFDGLTQFDADGRLLPGLADRWTVERGGLRYLFHL
;
A
#
# COMPACT_ATOMS: atom_id res chain seq x y z
N MET A 1 -63.82 -9.03 14.28
CA MET A 1 -63.48 -10.01 15.33
C MET A 1 -63.41 -11.40 14.70
N ARG A 2 -62.23 -11.83 14.25
CA ARG A 2 -61.92 -13.22 13.92
C ARG A 2 -60.45 -13.43 14.26
N ALA A 3 -60.22 -14.08 15.39
CA ALA A 3 -58.91 -14.49 15.86
C ALA A 3 -58.36 -15.55 14.89
N TRP A 4 -57.14 -15.36 14.41
CA TRP A 4 -56.41 -16.40 13.68
C TRP A 4 -54.99 -16.49 14.23
N SER A 5 -54.81 -17.53 15.03
CA SER A 5 -53.64 -18.40 15.13
C SER A 5 -52.27 -17.78 15.40
N PHE A 6 -51.95 -17.82 16.69
CA PHE A 6 -50.67 -18.20 17.27
C PHE A 6 -49.74 -19.03 16.35
N LEU A 7 -48.45 -18.67 16.45
CA LEU A 7 -47.28 -19.56 16.43
C LEU A 7 -46.99 -20.32 15.14
N LEU A 8 -46.08 -19.78 14.32
CA LEU A 8 -45.09 -20.59 13.61
C LEU A 8 -43.76 -19.82 13.51
N PRO A 9 -42.62 -20.52 13.61
CA PRO A 9 -41.59 -20.19 14.57
C PRO A 9 -40.44 -19.37 13.97
N PHE A 10 -39.75 -18.69 14.89
CA PHE A 10 -38.42 -18.12 14.81
C PHE A 10 -37.43 -19.20 14.35
N ALA A 11 -37.35 -19.45 13.04
CA ALA A 11 -36.53 -20.48 12.45
C ALA A 11 -35.32 -19.84 11.75
N LEU A 12 -34.17 -20.06 12.39
CA LEU A 12 -32.89 -20.31 11.73
C LEU A 12 -32.15 -19.11 11.10
N THR A 13 -31.86 -18.08 11.91
CA THR A 13 -30.67 -17.22 11.69
C THR A 13 -29.40 -17.98 12.07
N SER A 14 -28.96 -18.95 11.25
CA SER A 14 -27.69 -19.68 11.49
C SER A 14 -27.13 -20.36 10.24
N THR A 15 -26.98 -19.62 9.14
CA THR A 15 -26.18 -20.13 8.02
C THR A 15 -25.01 -19.20 7.75
N LEU A 16 -23.83 -19.74 8.05
CA LEU A 16 -22.56 -19.42 7.41
C LEU A 16 -21.87 -18.13 7.90
N ALA A 17 -21.67 -18.04 9.21
CA ALA A 17 -20.44 -17.43 9.73
C ALA A 17 -19.25 -18.37 9.43
N CYS A 18 -18.96 -18.62 8.15
CA CYS A 18 -17.65 -19.07 7.71
C CYS A 18 -16.80 -17.82 7.54
N GLY A 19 -16.60 -17.10 8.65
CA GLY A 19 -15.52 -16.13 8.78
C GLY A 19 -14.22 -16.90 8.82
N ARG A 20 -13.80 -17.41 7.65
CA ARG A 20 -12.41 -17.79 7.45
C ARG A 20 -11.65 -16.47 7.43
N GLU A 21 -11.29 -15.98 8.60
CA GLU A 21 -10.20 -15.06 8.73
C GLU A 21 -9.03 -15.74 8.02
N ARG A 22 -8.71 -15.29 6.81
CA ARG A 22 -7.43 -15.60 6.21
C ARG A 22 -6.44 -15.02 7.21
N ALA A 23 -5.88 -15.88 8.07
CA ALA A 23 -4.64 -15.57 8.73
C ALA A 23 -3.73 -15.06 7.61
N ALA A 24 -3.42 -13.76 7.63
CA ALA A 24 -2.43 -13.20 6.72
C ALA A 24 -1.24 -14.15 6.82
N ALA A 25 -0.83 -14.73 5.70
CA ALA A 25 0.26 -15.69 5.69
C ALA A 25 1.45 -15.01 6.37
N ALA A 26 1.74 -15.43 7.60
CA ALA A 26 2.79 -14.84 8.41
C ALA A 26 4.12 -15.23 7.75
N GLY A 27 4.74 -14.26 7.07
CA GLY A 27 6.01 -14.44 6.36
C GLY A 27 5.83 -14.93 4.93
N GLY A 28 5.61 -14.00 4.00
CA GLY A 28 5.78 -14.23 2.57
C GLY A 28 7.04 -13.52 2.09
N GLY A 29 7.96 -14.24 1.46
CA GLY A 29 9.04 -13.64 0.67
C GLY A 29 8.54 -13.29 -0.72
N LEU A 30 9.00 -12.17 -1.28
CA LEU A 30 8.78 -11.82 -2.68
C LEU A 30 9.97 -12.31 -3.50
N ALA A 31 9.72 -13.16 -4.50
CA ALA A 31 10.68 -13.44 -5.54
C ALA A 31 10.45 -12.45 -6.69
N TYR A 32 11.43 -11.59 -6.94
CA TYR A 32 11.40 -10.56 -7.97
C TYR A 32 12.44 -10.87 -9.05
N TYR A 33 12.08 -10.69 -10.32
CA TYR A 33 12.97 -10.92 -11.46
C TYR A 33 13.34 -9.59 -12.10
N GLU A 34 14.63 -9.43 -12.40
CA GLU A 34 15.16 -8.32 -13.16
C GLU A 34 15.80 -8.79 -14.46
N THR A 35 15.79 -7.92 -15.46
CA THR A 35 16.32 -8.26 -16.79
C THR A 35 17.86 -8.42 -16.77
N TYR A 36 18.54 -7.73 -15.85
CA TYR A 36 19.99 -7.81 -15.62
C TYR A 36 20.35 -7.29 -14.22
N ASP A 37 21.57 -7.56 -13.77
CA ASP A 37 22.04 -7.14 -12.44
C ASP A 37 22.16 -5.62 -12.32
N PRO A 38 21.79 -5.01 -11.16
CA PRO A 38 21.94 -3.59 -10.94
C PRO A 38 23.42 -3.19 -10.99
N ARG A 39 23.72 -2.04 -11.59
CA ARG A 39 25.11 -1.59 -11.79
C ARG A 39 25.75 -1.04 -10.52
N SER A 40 24.95 -0.43 -9.65
CA SER A 40 25.37 0.18 -8.38
C SER A 40 24.17 0.30 -7.45
N LEU A 41 24.33 0.08 -6.15
CA LEU A 41 23.29 0.40 -5.16
C LEU A 41 23.44 1.80 -4.55
N ASP A 42 24.42 2.57 -5.01
CA ASP A 42 24.49 4.00 -4.69
C ASP A 42 23.44 4.76 -5.52
N PRO A 43 22.40 5.36 -4.90
CA PRO A 43 21.36 6.09 -5.62
C PRO A 43 21.91 7.24 -6.49
N ALA A 44 23.05 7.84 -6.12
CA ALA A 44 23.66 8.91 -6.90
C ALA A 44 24.27 8.43 -8.23
N LEU A 45 24.46 7.12 -8.40
CA LEU A 45 25.01 6.48 -9.60
C LEU A 45 23.96 5.71 -10.41
N SER A 46 22.71 5.66 -9.95
CA SER A 46 21.62 4.96 -10.65
C SER A 46 21.19 5.72 -11.91
N THR A 47 21.26 5.06 -13.06
CA THR A 47 20.96 5.66 -14.38
C THR A 47 20.07 4.78 -15.25
N ASP A 48 19.65 3.63 -14.74
CA ASP A 48 18.83 2.65 -15.46
C ASP A 48 17.72 2.07 -14.56
N VAL A 49 16.73 1.45 -15.20
CA VAL A 49 15.50 1.03 -14.53
C VAL A 49 15.74 -0.07 -13.48
N PRO A 50 16.39 -1.22 -13.78
CA PRO A 50 16.62 -2.26 -12.77
C PRO A 50 17.42 -1.76 -11.56
N THR A 51 18.41 -0.90 -11.80
CA THR A 51 19.16 -0.27 -10.71
C THR A 51 18.26 0.64 -9.87
N GLY A 52 17.43 1.47 -10.50
CA GLY A 52 16.49 2.37 -9.82
C GLY A 52 15.42 1.62 -9.00
N GLU A 53 14.88 0.53 -9.52
CA GLU A 53 13.91 -0.33 -8.83
C GLU A 53 14.53 -0.93 -7.57
N MET A 54 15.72 -1.52 -7.69
CA MET A 54 16.41 -2.11 -6.53
C MET A 54 16.83 -1.07 -5.49
N VAL A 55 17.26 0.13 -5.91
CA VAL A 55 17.55 1.26 -5.02
C VAL A 55 16.31 1.71 -4.25
N THR A 56 15.13 1.72 -4.88
CA THR A 56 13.87 2.11 -4.24
C THR A 56 13.43 1.12 -3.16
N CYS A 57 13.90 -0.13 -3.20
CA CYS A 57 13.70 -1.09 -2.11
C CYS A 57 14.60 -0.83 -0.89
N LEU A 58 15.67 -0.05 -1.04
CA LEU A 58 16.70 0.16 0.00
C LEU A 58 16.65 1.56 0.62
N PHE A 59 16.13 2.55 -0.08
CA PHE A 59 16.14 3.95 0.34
C PHE A 59 14.77 4.60 0.19
N ASP A 60 14.41 5.44 1.15
CA ASP A 60 13.21 6.27 1.11
C ASP A 60 13.52 7.70 0.63
N GLY A 61 12.64 8.26 -0.19
CA GLY A 61 12.68 9.66 -0.60
C GLY A 61 11.91 10.57 0.36
N LEU A 62 12.00 11.89 0.17
CA LEU A 62 11.16 12.85 0.90
C LEU A 62 9.66 12.64 0.61
N THR A 63 9.34 12.15 -0.58
CA THR A 63 8.01 11.74 -1.04
C THR A 63 8.10 10.39 -1.74
N GLN A 64 6.97 9.73 -1.94
CA GLN A 64 6.87 8.46 -2.67
C GLN A 64 5.64 8.47 -3.60
N PHE A 65 5.45 7.41 -4.39
CA PHE A 65 4.27 7.24 -5.23
C PHE A 65 3.46 6.02 -4.80
N ASP A 66 2.13 6.10 -4.93
CA ASP A 66 1.27 4.92 -4.86
C ASP A 66 1.30 4.13 -6.19
N ALA A 67 0.62 2.98 -6.22
CA ALA A 67 0.54 2.14 -7.41
C ALA A 67 -0.19 2.80 -8.60
N ASP A 68 -0.98 3.84 -8.36
CA ASP A 68 -1.63 4.66 -9.38
C ASP A 68 -0.79 5.87 -9.80
N GLY A 69 0.43 6.01 -9.24
CA GLY A 69 1.34 7.13 -9.50
C GLY A 69 0.97 8.43 -8.79
N ARG A 70 0.11 8.40 -7.77
CA ARG A 70 -0.18 9.58 -6.95
C ARG A 70 0.96 9.84 -5.99
N LEU A 71 1.34 11.11 -5.88
CA LEU A 71 2.36 11.55 -4.94
C LEU A 71 1.86 11.42 -3.49
N LEU A 72 2.63 10.78 -2.64
CA LEU A 72 2.39 10.55 -1.23
C LEU A 72 3.53 11.09 -0.36
N PRO A 73 3.27 11.38 0.93
CA PRO A 73 4.33 11.59 1.92
C PRO A 73 5.31 10.40 1.98
N GLY A 74 6.60 10.70 2.17
CA GLY A 74 7.66 9.72 2.39
C GLY A 74 8.37 10.04 3.71
N LEU A 75 9.67 10.28 3.68
CA LEU A 75 10.41 10.80 4.85
C LEU A 75 9.90 12.16 5.34
N ALA A 76 9.28 12.96 4.47
CA ALA A 76 8.61 14.18 4.86
C ALA A 76 7.10 13.97 4.96
N ASP A 77 6.47 14.41 6.05
CA ASP A 77 5.03 14.27 6.28
C ASP A 77 4.18 15.23 5.40
N ARG A 78 4.76 16.37 5.05
CA ARG A 78 4.16 17.42 4.21
C ARG A 78 5.24 18.32 3.63
N TRP A 79 4.84 19.10 2.63
CA TRP A 79 5.66 20.17 2.09
C TRP A 79 4.82 21.38 1.70
N THR A 80 5.47 22.54 1.67
CA THR A 80 4.88 23.79 1.20
C THR A 80 5.59 24.24 -0.07
N VAL A 81 4.82 24.63 -1.08
CA VAL A 81 5.33 25.22 -2.33
C VAL A 81 5.16 26.72 -2.25
N GLU A 82 6.27 27.45 -2.35
CA GLU A 82 6.32 28.89 -2.17
C GLU A 82 6.98 29.57 -3.38
N ARG A 83 6.84 30.90 -3.48
CA ARG A 83 7.44 31.72 -4.55
C ARG A 83 7.11 31.21 -5.97
N GLY A 84 5.88 30.76 -6.19
CA GLY A 84 5.45 30.25 -7.50
C GLY A 84 6.16 28.97 -7.94
N GLY A 85 6.64 28.15 -7.01
CA GLY A 85 7.30 26.87 -7.32
C GLY A 85 8.83 26.93 -7.33
N LEU A 86 9.43 28.04 -6.86
CA LEU A 86 10.88 28.20 -6.77
C LEU A 86 11.44 27.82 -5.39
N ARG A 87 10.58 27.60 -4.39
CA ARG A 87 11.00 27.17 -3.05
C ARG A 87 10.06 26.07 -2.56
N TYR A 88 10.64 24.95 -2.15
CA TYR A 88 9.95 23.82 -1.53
C TYR A 88 10.47 23.64 -0.11
N LEU A 89 9.58 23.68 0.87
CA LEU A 89 9.90 23.43 2.28
C LEU A 89 9.31 22.09 2.69
N PHE A 90 10.16 21.12 3.06
CA PHE A 90 9.77 19.81 3.54
C PHE A 90 9.86 19.75 5.06
N HIS A 91 8.93 19.03 5.69
CA HIS A 91 8.92 18.81 7.13
C HIS A 91 9.08 17.30 7.41
N LEU A 92 10.13 16.94 8.16
CA LEU A 92 10.41 15.56 8.58
C LEU A 92 9.93 15.30 10.01
#